data_AF-A0A1V4HU56-F1
#
_entry.id   AF-A0A1V4HU56-F1
#
_cell.length_a   1.000
_cell.length_b   1.000
_cell.length_c   1.000
_cell.angle_alpha   90.00
_cell.angle_beta   90.00
_cell.angle_gamma   90.00
#
_symmetry.space_group_name_H-M   'P 1'
#
loop_
_entity.id
_entity.type
_entity.pdbx_description
1 polymer ?
#
loop_
_entity_poly.entity_id
_entity_poly.type
_entity_poly.pdbx_seq_one_letter_code
_entity_poly.pdbx_strand_id
1 'polypeptide(L)'
;MGGRMTSTRHAAIVLAALSLGGCANLERHNSNALSQSDDDGYCQAQGGPQGSAAYTACRKNRDVAATRSDRMERTHRDLAERMLNGQ
;
A
#
# COMPACT_ATOMS: atom_id res chain seq x y z
N MET A 1 32.87 -34.92 15.24
CA MET A 1 32.15 -34.54 13.99
C MET A 1 30.85 -33.79 14.33
N GLY A 2 30.91 -32.60 14.96
CA GLY A 2 29.70 -31.91 15.47
C GLY A 2 29.42 -30.51 14.89
N GLY A 3 30.42 -29.82 14.32
CA GLY A 3 30.27 -28.40 13.93
C GLY A 3 29.57 -28.12 12.60
N ARG A 4 29.53 -29.08 11.66
CA ARG A 4 28.90 -28.87 10.34
C ARG A 4 27.36 -28.89 10.40
N MET A 5 26.79 -29.61 11.36
CA MET A 5 25.33 -29.80 11.49
C MET A 5 24.64 -28.65 12.23
N THR A 6 25.36 -27.94 13.09
CA THR A 6 24.85 -26.72 13.72
C THR A 6 24.84 -25.57 12.72
N SER A 7 25.94 -25.35 11.99
CA SER A 7 26.07 -24.27 11.00
C SER A 7 24.99 -24.32 9.89
N THR A 8 24.67 -25.51 9.38
CA THR A 8 23.59 -25.70 8.39
C THR A 8 22.21 -25.40 8.94
N ARG A 9 21.92 -25.73 10.20
CA ARG A 9 20.67 -25.35 10.86
C ARG A 9 20.54 -23.84 11.04
N HIS A 10 21.63 -23.16 11.38
CA HIS A 10 21.63 -21.71 11.56
C HIS A 10 21.40 -21.01 10.22
N ALA A 11 22.04 -21.49 9.16
CA ALA A 11 21.81 -20.98 7.81
C ALA A 11 20.35 -21.17 7.35
N ALA A 12 19.76 -22.34 7.62
CA ALA A 12 18.36 -22.60 7.29
C ALA A 12 17.38 -21.68 8.05
N ILE A 13 17.64 -21.42 9.34
CA ILE A 13 16.82 -20.50 10.15
C ILE A 13 16.92 -19.07 9.63
N VAL A 14 18.13 -18.60 9.31
CA VAL A 14 18.33 -17.26 8.74
C VAL A 14 17.58 -17.12 7.41
N LEU A 15 17.70 -18.11 6.52
CA LEU A 15 17.03 -18.07 5.22
C LEU A 15 15.51 -18.05 5.35
N ALA A 16 14.95 -18.83 6.30
CA ALA A 16 13.53 -18.82 6.60
C ALA A 16 13.06 -17.49 7.19
N ALA A 17 13.84 -16.88 8.08
CA ALA A 17 13.51 -15.57 8.64
C ALA A 17 13.49 -14.46 7.57
N LEU A 18 14.45 -14.47 6.63
CA LEU A 18 14.47 -13.52 5.52
C LEU A 18 13.29 -13.74 4.55
N SER A 19 12.93 -14.98 4.23
CA SER A 19 11.81 -15.25 3.33
C SER A 19 10.47 -14.87 3.95
N LEU A 20 10.25 -15.16 5.24
CA LEU A 20 9.04 -14.75 5.96
C LEU A 20 8.97 -13.21 6.12
N GLY A 21 10.11 -12.55 6.39
CA GLY A 21 10.18 -11.09 6.46
C GLY A 21 9.88 -10.39 5.13
N GLY A 22 10.31 -10.98 4.01
CA GLY A 22 9.99 -10.50 2.67
C GLY A 22 8.49 -10.59 2.34
N CYS A 23 7.85 -11.72 2.67
CA CYS A 23 6.41 -11.89 2.45
C CYS A 23 5.56 -10.94 3.31
N ALA A 24 5.95 -10.68 4.56
CA ALA A 24 5.24 -9.75 5.44
C ALA A 24 5.34 -8.27 5.00
N ASN A 25 6.33 -7.92 4.17
CA ASN A 25 6.46 -6.58 3.63
C ASN A 25 5.46 -6.33 2.48
N LEU A 26 5.18 -7.36 1.68
CA LEU A 26 4.22 -7.27 0.57
C LEU A 26 2.80 -6.92 1.03
N GLU A 27 2.37 -7.43 2.19
CA GLU A 27 1.04 -7.13 2.76
C GLU A 27 0.92 -5.66 3.22
N ARG A 28 2.01 -5.07 3.75
CA ARG A 28 2.03 -3.66 4.19
C ARG A 28 1.93 -2.69 3.02
N HIS A 29 2.33 -3.14 1.82
CA HIS A 29 2.23 -2.37 0.59
C HIS A 29 0.89 -2.55 -0.13
N ASN A 30 -0.08 -3.25 0.46
CA ASN A 30 -1.46 -3.20 0.01
C ASN A 30 -2.10 -1.86 0.45
N SER A 31 -1.68 -0.78 -0.19
CA SER A 31 -2.07 0.62 0.05
C SER A 31 -3.58 0.85 0.00
N ASN A 32 -4.34 -0.10 -0.54
CA ASN A 32 -5.79 0.00 -0.69
C ASN A 32 -6.54 -0.21 0.63
N ALA A 33 -6.05 -1.07 1.54
CA ALA A 33 -6.74 -1.31 2.82
C ALA A 33 -6.50 -0.21 3.85
N LEU A 34 -5.29 0.39 3.86
CA LEU A 34 -4.92 1.47 4.76
C LEU A 34 -5.61 2.81 4.39
N SER A 35 -5.69 3.11 3.08
CA SER A 35 -6.29 4.37 2.61
C SER A 35 -7.75 4.53 3.02
N GLN A 36 -8.53 3.45 3.06
CA GLN A 36 -9.94 3.52 3.43
C GLN A 36 -10.15 3.71 4.94
N SER A 37 -9.30 3.12 5.79
CA SER A 37 -9.37 3.37 7.24
C SER A 37 -8.89 4.79 7.59
N ASP A 38 -7.92 5.31 6.84
CA ASP A 38 -7.42 6.67 7.01
C ASP A 38 -8.48 7.71 6.62
N ASP A 39 -9.21 7.50 5.52
CA ASP A 39 -10.26 8.41 5.07
C ASP A 39 -11.44 8.48 6.06
N ASP A 40 -11.83 7.35 6.65
CA ASP A 40 -12.91 7.32 7.65
C ASP A 40 -12.51 8.02 8.95
N GLY A 41 -11.29 7.78 9.45
CA GLY A 41 -10.77 8.49 10.63
C GLY A 41 -10.60 10.00 10.37
N TYR A 42 -10.04 10.35 9.21
CA TYR A 42 -9.89 11.74 8.79
C TYR A 42 -11.24 12.46 8.70
N CYS A 43 -12.23 11.82 8.05
CA CYS A 43 -13.55 12.42 7.89
C CYS A 43 -14.36 12.44 9.19
N GLN A 44 -14.13 11.52 10.13
CA GLN A 44 -14.71 11.64 11.47
C GLN A 44 -14.14 12.85 12.23
N ALA A 45 -12.84 13.12 12.10
CA ALA A 45 -12.18 14.25 12.76
C ALA A 45 -12.55 15.60 12.14
N GLN A 46 -12.70 15.68 10.81
CA GLN A 46 -12.96 16.94 10.08
C GLN A 46 -14.45 17.19 9.79
N GLY A 47 -15.19 16.13 9.47
CA GLY A 47 -16.59 16.18 9.04
C GLY A 47 -17.60 15.81 10.13
N GLY A 48 -17.13 15.44 11.32
CA GLY A 48 -17.98 15.02 12.43
C GLY A 48 -18.43 13.56 12.33
N PRO A 49 -19.43 13.14 13.13
CA PRO A 49 -19.79 11.74 13.25
C PRO A 49 -20.27 11.14 11.92
N GLN A 50 -20.09 9.82 11.78
CA GLN A 50 -20.58 9.08 10.62
C GLN A 50 -22.10 9.30 10.44
N GLY A 51 -22.52 9.44 9.18
CA GLY A 51 -23.92 9.73 8.83
C GLY A 51 -24.30 11.21 8.86
N SER A 52 -23.43 12.10 9.35
CA SER A 52 -23.63 13.53 9.19
C SER A 52 -23.38 13.97 7.74
N ALA A 53 -24.07 15.04 7.30
CA ALA A 53 -23.89 15.58 5.95
C ALA A 53 -22.43 16.03 5.69
N ALA A 54 -21.76 16.58 6.71
CA ALA A 54 -20.37 17.01 6.62
C ALA A 54 -19.40 15.82 6.48
N TYR A 55 -19.62 14.73 7.21
CA TYR A 55 -18.87 13.48 7.04
C TYR A 55 -19.03 12.91 5.62
N THR A 56 -20.26 12.83 5.11
CA THR A 56 -20.52 12.32 3.75
C THR A 56 -19.88 13.20 2.67
N ALA A 57 -19.92 14.52 2.85
CA ALA A 57 -19.25 15.45 1.93
C ALA A 57 -17.72 15.29 1.95
N CYS A 58 -17.12 15.09 3.13
CA CYS A 58 -15.70 14.80 3.26
C CYS A 58 -15.31 13.52 2.50
N ARG A 59 -16.05 12.42 2.70
CA ARG A 59 -15.77 11.15 2.01
C ARG A 59 -15.85 11.31 0.50
N LYS A 60 -16.89 11.96 -0.01
CA LYS A 60 -17.05 12.22 -1.45
C LYS A 60 -15.88 13.04 -2.02
N ASN A 61 -15.41 14.07 -1.31
CA ASN A 61 -14.27 14.88 -1.76
C ASN A 61 -12.97 14.06 -1.81
N ARG A 62 -12.75 13.18 -0.83
CA ARG A 62 -11.61 12.26 -0.79
C ARG A 62 -11.66 11.25 -1.94
N ASP A 63 -12.83 10.67 -2.21
CA ASP A 63 -13.03 9.73 -3.33
C ASP A 63 -12.74 10.40 -4.69
N VAL A 64 -13.18 11.64 -4.87
CA VAL A 64 -12.89 12.44 -6.08
C VAL A 64 -11.38 12.72 -6.19
N ALA A 65 -10.71 13.04 -5.08
CA ALA A 65 -9.28 13.27 -5.08
C ALA A 65 -8.49 11.99 -5.43
N ALA A 66 -8.89 10.83 -4.88
CA ALA A 66 -8.31 9.53 -5.21
C ALA A 66 -8.45 9.22 -6.71
N THR A 67 -9.66 9.38 -7.27
CA THR A 67 -9.92 9.16 -8.70
C THR A 67 -9.05 10.05 -9.60
N ARG A 68 -8.79 11.30 -9.19
CA ARG A 68 -7.90 12.21 -9.92
C ARG A 68 -6.46 11.71 -9.89
N SER A 69 -5.97 11.25 -8.74
CA SER A 69 -4.62 10.66 -8.60
C SER A 69 -4.44 9.46 -9.53
N ASP A 70 -5.41 8.55 -9.57
CA ASP A 70 -5.35 7.36 -10.44
C ASP A 70 -5.34 7.71 -11.93
N ARG A 71 -6.04 8.78 -12.32
CA ARG A 71 -5.96 9.29 -13.70
C ARG A 71 -4.56 9.82 -14.00
N MET A 72 -3.98 10.59 -13.09
CA MET A 72 -2.63 11.16 -13.26
C MET A 72 -1.57 10.06 -13.38
N GLU A 73 -1.64 9.04 -12.52
CA GLU A 73 -0.73 7.89 -12.56
C GLU A 73 -0.83 7.15 -13.90
N ARG A 74 -2.06 6.89 -14.39
CA ARG A 74 -2.25 6.28 -15.71
C ARG A 74 -1.69 7.14 -16.84
N THR A 75 -1.87 8.46 -16.79
CA THR A 75 -1.30 9.35 -17.81
C THR A 75 0.23 9.40 -17.75
N HIS A 76 0.82 9.34 -16.55
CA HIS A 76 2.28 9.27 -16.40
C HIS A 76 2.82 7.97 -16.98
N ARG A 77 2.15 6.86 -16.71
CA ARG A 77 2.52 5.56 -17.24
C ARG A 77 2.39 5.51 -18.77
N ASP A 78 1.28 6.00 -19.33
CA ASP A 78 1.07 6.08 -20.78
C ASP A 78 2.15 6.94 -21.45
N LEU A 79 2.48 8.10 -20.88
CA LEU A 79 3.56 8.94 -21.37
C LEU A 79 4.91 8.22 -21.34
N ALA A 80 5.22 7.52 -20.25
CA ALA A 80 6.44 6.74 -20.12
C ALA A 80 6.52 5.60 -21.15
N GLU A 81 5.41 4.89 -21.38
CA GLU A 81 5.31 3.85 -22.39
C GLU A 81 5.52 4.41 -23.81
N ARG A 82 4.98 5.60 -24.10
CA ARG A 82 5.20 6.26 -25.40
C ARG A 82 6.66 6.65 -25.62
N MET A 83 7.30 7.25 -24.60
CA MET A 83 8.72 7.59 -24.67
C MET A 83 9.61 6.37 -24.87
N LEU A 84 9.30 5.25 -24.20
CA LEU A 84 10.04 4.00 -24.34
C LEU A 84 9.92 3.42 -25.76
N ASN A 85 8.73 3.54 -26.35
CA ASN A 85 8.44 3.05 -27.70
C ASN A 85 8.80 4.05 -28.81
N GLY A 86 9.33 5.24 -28.47
CA GLY A 86 9.74 6.27 -29.43
C GLY A 86 8.59 6.99 -30.15
N GLN A 87 7.42 7.08 -29.51
CA GLN A 87 6.20 7.77 -30.01
C GLN A 87 5.96 9.14 -29.37
#